data_AF-A0A371PRG9-F1
#
_entry.id   AF-A0A371PRG9-F1
#
_cell.length_a   1.000
_cell.length_b   1.000
_cell.length_c   1.000
_cell.angle_alpha   90.00
_cell.angle_beta   90.00
_cell.angle_gamma   90.00
#
_symmetry.space_group_name_H-M   'P 1'
#
loop_
_entity.id
_entity.type
_entity.pdbx_description
1 polymer ?
#
loop_
_entity_poly.entity_id
_entity_poly.type
_entity_poly.pdbx_seq_one_letter_code
_entity_poly.pdbx_strand_id
1 'polypeptide(L)'
;MLIAAAQFTSVPGDIEANAARMAALLTEAAGHGAGLVVFSELALTQYDLRLITADPAGLLVLPDDARLAPVREACRASGVAAVVNAAGRAPEAGARPTIASFVYGPDGALLTRYDKMHLTDQESEIFAPGATDGRFTLGGIRFALATCYDNSFPDVPARAAADGCRVYLASSFHDSAKGVARYAGLARDNGLQVLLANGTEVGSPGPACGLSGVWLPSGERVASAAEWTEPVPGDGAELVLSDARDRITLMSDPAVAAIPVKECGEPLVDVRTAAPALLVAADRHDEQGAFAYLREGVLRRLLAAQEALPDGLRLQFVEGYRPPGLQRRYFEEYADELRAGFPEWDGARIHQAASRYVSPPEIAPHSAGGAVDLTLVTADGADVDMGTPINASPEESDGACYTSAPGLTPAARANRRVLAAALTAAGLVNYPTEWWHWSYGDRYWALATGADHALYAPKELAEQ
;
A
#
# COMPACT_ATOMS: atom_id res chain seq x y z
N MET A 1 2.73 3.89 -12.29
CA MET A 1 3.56 5.11 -12.43
C MET A 1 4.56 5.04 -11.30
N LEU A 2 5.87 5.08 -11.59
CA LEU A 2 6.86 5.08 -10.51
C LEU A 2 6.83 6.43 -9.78
N ILE A 3 6.91 6.38 -8.45
CA ILE A 3 7.02 7.54 -7.57
C ILE A 3 8.35 7.42 -6.81
N ALA A 4 8.97 8.55 -6.49
CA ALA A 4 10.24 8.57 -5.79
C ALA A 4 10.24 9.56 -4.62
N ALA A 5 10.81 9.16 -3.48
CA ALA A 5 11.25 10.09 -2.45
C ALA A 5 12.73 10.38 -2.67
N ALA A 6 13.10 11.67 -2.65
CA ALA A 6 14.48 12.11 -2.76
C ALA A 6 15.01 12.49 -1.39
N GLN A 7 15.92 11.67 -0.87
CA GLN A 7 16.70 11.97 0.32
C GLN A 7 17.98 12.67 -0.10
N PHE A 8 18.22 13.90 0.36
CA PHE A 8 19.43 14.64 0.04
C PHE A 8 19.69 15.72 1.09
N THR A 9 20.94 16.14 1.23
CA THR A 9 21.32 17.29 2.06
C THR A 9 20.92 18.59 1.38
N SER A 10 20.14 19.40 2.11
CA SER A 10 19.86 20.78 1.71
C SER A 10 20.92 21.71 2.30
N VAL A 11 21.41 22.65 1.50
CA VAL A 11 22.30 23.72 1.94
C VAL A 11 21.48 24.75 2.73
N PRO A 12 21.79 25.00 4.02
CA PRO A 12 20.97 25.89 4.85
C PRO A 12 20.83 27.29 4.25
N GLY A 13 19.59 27.72 4.00
CA GLY A 13 19.25 29.05 3.47
C GLY A 13 19.57 29.31 1.99
N ASP A 14 20.22 28.39 1.26
CA ASP A 14 20.57 28.59 -0.15
C ASP A 14 19.50 27.99 -1.08
N ILE A 15 18.46 28.79 -1.34
CA ILE A 15 17.30 28.38 -2.16
C ILE A 15 17.73 27.99 -3.57
N GLU A 16 18.62 28.76 -4.19
CA GLU A 16 19.11 28.51 -5.54
C GLU A 16 19.88 27.20 -5.65
N ALA A 17 20.80 26.93 -4.71
CA ALA A 17 21.54 25.67 -4.68
C ALA A 17 20.61 24.48 -4.46
N ASN A 18 19.66 24.60 -3.52
CA ASN A 18 18.70 23.53 -3.24
C ASN A 18 17.76 23.28 -4.42
N ALA A 19 17.25 24.33 -5.07
CA ALA A 19 16.42 24.19 -6.28
C ALA A 19 17.20 23.55 -7.44
N ALA A 20 18.46 23.91 -7.64
CA ALA A 20 19.32 23.29 -8.63
C ALA A 20 19.57 21.80 -8.32
N ARG A 21 19.76 21.45 -7.04
CA ARG A 21 19.93 20.07 -6.61
C ARG A 21 18.67 19.24 -6.82
N MET A 22 17.50 19.77 -6.46
CA MET A 22 16.20 19.15 -6.72
C MET A 22 15.98 18.92 -8.22
N ALA A 23 16.35 19.88 -9.07
CA ALA A 23 16.28 19.75 -10.54
C ALA A 23 17.16 18.60 -11.08
N ALA A 24 18.36 18.42 -10.52
CA ALA A 24 19.23 17.30 -10.86
C ALA A 24 18.61 15.95 -10.44
N LEU A 25 18.06 15.86 -9.23
CA LEU A 25 17.41 14.66 -8.71
C LEU A 25 16.13 14.30 -9.49
N LEU A 26 15.38 15.30 -9.96
CA LEU A 26 14.26 15.09 -10.88
C LEU A 26 14.70 14.43 -12.19
N THR A 27 15.81 14.92 -12.76
CA THR A 27 16.37 14.38 -14.00
C THR A 27 16.87 12.94 -13.80
N GLU A 28 17.53 12.67 -12.67
CA GLU A 28 17.99 11.33 -12.31
C GLU A 28 16.82 10.36 -12.13
N ALA A 29 15.80 10.76 -11.35
CA ALA A 29 14.61 9.95 -11.14
C ALA A 29 13.85 9.68 -12.45
N ALA A 30 13.81 10.65 -13.37
CA ALA A 30 13.26 10.46 -14.71
C ALA A 30 14.02 9.38 -15.50
N GLY A 31 15.35 9.33 -15.37
CA GLY A 31 16.19 8.27 -15.93
C GLY A 31 15.85 6.87 -15.41
N HIS A 32 15.30 6.79 -14.19
CA HIS A 32 14.75 5.57 -13.59
C HIS A 32 13.26 5.34 -13.89
N GLY A 33 12.62 6.21 -14.68
CA GLY A 33 11.21 6.10 -15.07
C GLY A 33 10.21 6.64 -14.05
N ALA A 34 10.67 7.42 -13.05
CA ALA A 34 9.77 8.10 -12.11
C ALA A 34 8.88 9.12 -12.83
N GLY A 35 7.60 9.18 -12.46
CA GLY A 35 6.66 10.20 -12.91
C GLY A 35 6.38 11.30 -11.86
N LEU A 36 6.85 11.11 -10.63
CA LEU A 36 6.69 12.04 -9.51
C LEU A 36 7.85 11.90 -8.53
N VAL A 37 8.44 13.01 -8.09
CA VAL A 37 9.44 13.06 -7.02
C VAL A 37 8.96 13.92 -5.87
N VAL A 38 9.16 13.44 -4.63
CA VAL A 38 8.80 14.14 -3.39
C VAL A 38 10.06 14.47 -2.60
N PHE A 39 10.17 15.71 -2.15
CA PHE A 39 11.25 16.19 -1.30
C PHE A 39 10.79 16.33 0.16
N SER A 40 11.73 16.38 1.11
CA SER A 40 11.41 16.47 2.54
C SER A 40 10.81 17.82 2.94
N GLU A 41 10.28 17.92 4.16
CA GLU A 41 9.76 19.17 4.72
C GLU A 41 10.84 20.27 4.73
N LEU A 42 10.46 21.49 4.32
CA LEU A 42 11.34 22.67 4.21
C LEU A 42 12.69 22.43 3.50
N ALA A 43 12.76 21.44 2.60
CA ALA A 43 13.98 21.10 1.87
C ALA A 43 14.56 22.27 1.05
N LEU A 44 13.77 23.27 0.69
CA LEU A 44 14.28 24.44 -0.04
C LEU A 44 15.19 25.33 0.82
N THR A 45 15.03 25.31 2.15
CA THR A 45 15.75 26.19 3.08
C THR A 45 16.62 25.44 4.09
N GLN A 46 16.58 24.10 4.10
CA GLN A 46 16.81 23.25 5.27
C GLN A 46 15.76 23.52 6.37
N TYR A 47 15.34 22.51 7.14
CA TYR A 47 14.39 22.69 8.26
C TYR A 47 15.05 23.47 9.42
N ASP A 48 15.46 24.72 9.17
CA ASP A 48 16.05 25.65 10.13
C ASP A 48 15.14 26.86 10.31
N LEU A 49 14.34 26.78 11.37
CA LEU A 49 13.35 27.80 11.72
C LEU A 49 14.01 29.13 12.13
N ARG A 50 15.25 29.08 12.63
CA ARG A 50 15.99 30.29 13.04
C ARG A 50 16.45 31.07 11.83
N LEU A 51 16.94 30.39 10.78
CA LEU A 51 17.32 31.04 9.52
C LEU A 51 16.10 31.73 8.89
N ILE A 52 14.97 31.03 8.79
CA ILE A 52 13.73 31.57 8.21
C ILE A 52 13.23 32.80 8.99
N THR A 53 13.34 32.77 10.32
CA THR A 53 12.96 33.90 11.17
C THR A 53 13.92 35.10 11.01
N ALA A 54 15.21 34.83 10.81
CA ALA A 54 16.24 35.86 10.67
C ALA A 54 16.18 36.58 9.31
N ASP A 55 15.79 35.87 8.24
CA ASP A 55 15.69 36.44 6.89
C ASP A 55 14.41 36.01 6.13
N PRO A 56 13.23 36.49 6.55
CA PRO A 56 11.98 36.19 5.86
C PRO A 56 11.89 36.82 4.47
N ALA A 57 12.64 37.91 4.20
CA ALA A 57 12.61 38.55 2.89
C ALA A 57 13.34 37.70 1.84
N GLY A 58 14.47 37.09 2.22
CA GLY A 58 15.23 36.17 1.39
C GLY A 58 14.63 34.78 1.33
N LEU A 59 14.07 34.23 2.41
CA LEU A 59 13.76 32.80 2.50
C LEU A 59 12.30 32.41 2.20
N LEU A 60 11.38 33.39 2.15
CA LEU A 60 9.98 33.13 1.79
C LEU A 60 9.77 33.16 0.28
N VAL A 61 9.16 32.11 -0.27
CA VAL A 61 8.96 31.94 -1.72
C VAL A 61 7.49 31.85 -2.12
N LEU A 62 7.18 32.32 -3.33
CA LEU A 62 5.92 32.03 -4.03
C LEU A 62 6.10 30.85 -5.00
N PRO A 63 5.03 30.18 -5.44
CA PRO A 63 5.15 29.08 -6.41
C PRO A 63 5.79 29.46 -7.75
N ASP A 64 5.67 30.72 -8.17
CA ASP A 64 6.25 31.26 -9.39
C ASP A 64 7.61 31.96 -9.18
N ASP A 65 8.19 31.87 -7.97
CA ASP A 65 9.50 32.46 -7.65
C ASP A 65 10.55 32.04 -8.70
N ALA A 66 11.35 33.01 -9.14
CA ALA A 66 12.34 32.82 -10.19
C ALA A 66 13.41 31.80 -9.78
N ARG A 67 13.71 31.68 -8.48
CA ARG A 67 14.70 30.73 -7.96
C ARG A 67 14.23 29.29 -8.04
N LEU A 68 12.92 29.06 -8.18
CA LEU A 68 12.32 27.75 -8.44
C LEU A 68 12.22 27.41 -9.93
N ALA A 69 12.66 28.30 -10.84
CA ALA A 69 12.68 28.02 -12.26
C ALA A 69 13.44 26.73 -12.63
N PRO A 70 14.63 26.41 -12.06
CA PRO A 70 15.32 25.16 -12.37
C PRO A 70 14.47 23.92 -12.14
N VAL A 71 13.66 23.89 -11.08
CA VAL A 71 12.75 22.77 -10.79
C VAL A 71 11.65 22.68 -11.85
N ARG A 72 10.97 23.80 -12.16
CA ARG A 72 9.88 23.80 -13.16
C ARG A 72 10.38 23.44 -14.55
N GLU A 73 11.56 23.91 -14.94
CA GLU A 73 12.20 23.54 -16.21
C GLU A 73 12.60 22.06 -16.23
N ALA A 74 13.14 21.53 -15.12
CA ALA A 74 13.43 20.10 -15.02
C ALA A 74 12.17 19.24 -15.14
N CYS A 75 11.06 19.64 -14.49
CA CYS A 75 9.77 18.96 -14.65
C CYS A 75 9.35 18.92 -16.13
N ARG A 76 9.39 20.06 -16.82
CA ARG A 76 9.02 20.16 -18.24
C ARG A 76 9.92 19.34 -19.16
N ALA A 77 11.23 19.37 -18.92
CA ALA A 77 12.21 18.70 -19.75
C ALA A 77 12.15 17.17 -19.60
N SER A 78 11.85 16.69 -18.38
CA SER A 78 11.84 15.26 -18.05
C SER A 78 10.45 14.62 -18.09
N GLY A 79 9.37 15.43 -18.09
CA GLY A 79 8.00 14.93 -17.98
C GLY A 79 7.68 14.40 -16.57
N VAL A 80 8.42 14.81 -15.55
CA VAL A 80 8.28 14.37 -14.15
C VAL A 80 7.64 15.46 -13.31
N ALA A 81 6.70 15.10 -12.45
CA ALA A 81 6.13 16.03 -11.48
C ALA A 81 6.99 16.12 -10.21
N ALA A 82 6.86 17.21 -9.45
CA ALA A 82 7.64 17.45 -8.23
C ALA A 82 6.75 17.95 -7.09
N VAL A 83 6.95 17.43 -5.87
CA VAL A 83 6.44 18.02 -4.62
C VAL A 83 7.59 18.71 -3.91
N VAL A 84 7.64 20.04 -4.00
CA VAL A 84 8.70 20.87 -3.42
C VAL A 84 8.18 21.53 -2.14
N ASN A 85 8.87 21.36 -1.02
CA ASN A 85 8.48 21.96 0.25
C ASN A 85 9.36 23.15 0.62
N ALA A 86 8.73 24.23 1.03
CA ALA A 86 9.39 25.51 1.29
C ALA A 86 8.68 26.34 2.37
N ALA A 87 9.37 27.36 2.87
CA ALA A 87 8.73 28.44 3.62
C ALA A 87 7.93 29.30 2.64
N GLY A 88 6.62 29.07 2.59
CA GLY A 88 5.73 29.68 1.61
C GLY A 88 5.31 31.08 2.02
N ARG A 89 5.48 32.04 1.12
CA ARG A 89 4.82 33.34 1.26
C ARG A 89 3.31 33.15 1.09
N ALA A 90 2.53 33.69 2.01
CA ALA A 90 1.08 33.70 1.87
C ALA A 90 0.67 34.58 0.67
N PRO A 91 -0.40 34.24 -0.07
CA PRO A 91 -0.87 35.05 -1.20
C PRO A 91 -1.29 36.47 -0.80
N GLU A 92 -1.79 36.62 0.43
CA GLU A 92 -2.27 37.89 0.98
C GLU A 92 -1.12 38.72 1.56
N ALA A 93 -1.07 40.00 1.17
CA ALA A 93 -0.06 40.92 1.67
C ALA A 93 -0.19 41.13 3.19
N GLY A 94 0.89 40.88 3.93
CA GLY A 94 0.93 41.03 5.38
C GLY A 94 0.45 39.79 6.15
N ALA A 95 -0.01 38.73 5.48
CA ALA A 95 -0.28 37.46 6.12
C ALA A 95 1.03 36.77 6.54
N ARG A 96 0.94 35.99 7.63
CA ARG A 96 2.06 35.18 8.11
C ARG A 96 2.42 34.10 7.07
N PRO A 97 3.69 33.70 6.95
CA PRO A 97 4.08 32.64 6.03
C PRO A 97 3.45 31.30 6.44
N THR A 98 3.50 30.31 5.55
CA THR A 98 3.07 28.93 5.80
C THR A 98 4.23 27.97 5.54
N ILE A 99 4.14 26.74 6.04
CA ILE A 99 4.99 25.64 5.56
C ILE A 99 4.25 25.03 4.37
N ALA A 100 4.75 25.29 3.16
CA ALA A 100 4.04 25.03 1.92
C ALA A 100 4.66 23.90 1.11
N SER A 101 3.81 23.06 0.52
CA SER A 101 4.15 22.11 -0.53
C SER A 101 3.62 22.62 -1.87
N PHE A 102 4.51 22.87 -2.82
CA PHE A 102 4.17 23.21 -4.20
C PHE A 102 4.28 21.96 -5.06
N VAL A 103 3.16 21.57 -5.69
CA VAL A 103 3.14 20.45 -6.63
C VAL A 103 3.24 20.98 -8.04
N TYR A 104 4.38 20.79 -8.69
CA TYR A 104 4.57 21.11 -10.11
C TYR A 104 4.28 19.87 -10.96
N GLY A 105 3.49 20.06 -12.00
CA GLY A 105 3.17 19.04 -12.98
C GLY A 105 4.31 18.78 -13.96
N PRO A 106 4.16 17.74 -14.81
CA PRO A 106 5.16 17.37 -15.81
C PRO A 106 5.37 18.42 -16.91
N ASP A 107 4.52 19.44 -16.99
CA ASP A 107 4.66 20.62 -17.87
C ASP A 107 5.35 21.81 -17.18
N GLY A 108 5.71 21.65 -15.90
CA GLY A 108 6.27 22.69 -15.03
C GLY A 108 5.24 23.67 -14.48
N ALA A 109 3.94 23.49 -14.74
CA ALA A 109 2.89 24.33 -14.16
C ALA A 109 2.56 23.88 -12.72
N LEU A 110 2.07 24.81 -11.90
CA LEU A 110 1.60 24.48 -10.56
C LEU A 110 0.26 23.71 -10.65
N LEU A 111 0.25 22.47 -10.19
CA LEU A 111 -0.97 21.66 -10.07
C LEU A 111 -1.76 21.99 -8.82
N THR A 112 -1.07 22.11 -7.69
CA THR A 112 -1.69 22.48 -6.41
C THR A 112 -0.66 23.06 -5.44
N ARG A 113 -1.17 23.79 -4.45
CA ARG A 113 -0.44 24.21 -3.27
C ARG A 113 -1.14 23.62 -2.05
N TYR A 114 -0.35 23.06 -1.14
CA TYR A 114 -0.81 22.63 0.17
C TYR A 114 -0.04 23.40 1.24
N ASP A 115 -0.73 23.89 2.27
CA ASP A 115 -0.12 24.54 3.42
C ASP A 115 -0.36 23.65 4.65
N LYS A 116 0.71 23.33 5.40
CA LYS A 116 0.68 22.45 6.59
C LYS A 116 -0.41 22.88 7.56
N MET A 117 -1.28 21.96 7.95
CA MET A 117 -2.47 22.29 8.75
C MET A 117 -2.17 22.27 10.24
N HIS A 118 -1.36 21.31 10.70
CA HIS A 118 -1.03 21.15 12.10
C HIS A 118 0.41 21.60 12.34
N LEU A 119 0.57 22.72 13.03
CA LEU A 119 1.88 23.26 13.41
C LEU A 119 2.29 22.75 14.80
N THR A 120 3.58 22.51 14.97
CA THR A 120 4.18 22.37 16.31
C THR A 120 4.26 23.73 17.00
N ASP A 121 4.50 23.74 18.32
CA ASP A 121 4.61 24.98 19.10
C ASP A 121 5.64 25.96 18.50
N GLN A 122 6.84 25.47 18.16
CA GLN A 122 7.90 26.29 17.55
C GLN A 122 7.53 26.83 16.17
N GLU A 123 6.87 26.02 15.35
CA GLU A 123 6.41 26.46 14.03
C GLU A 123 5.31 27.52 14.15
N SER A 124 4.43 27.38 15.15
CA SER A 124 3.30 28.28 15.37
C SER A 124 3.72 29.71 15.77
N GLU A 125 4.97 29.90 16.19
CA GLU A 125 5.58 31.22 16.43
C GLU A 125 5.90 31.95 15.11
N ILE A 126 6.14 31.21 14.03
CA ILE A 126 6.60 31.75 12.73
C ILE A 126 5.49 31.69 11.68
N PHE A 127 4.86 30.53 11.53
CA PHE A 127 3.94 30.20 10.45
C PHE A 127 2.46 30.25 10.88
N ALA A 128 1.58 30.46 9.90
CA ALA A 128 0.15 30.23 10.03
C ALA A 128 -0.22 28.81 9.53
N PRO A 129 -1.23 28.17 10.13
CA PRO A 129 -1.73 26.89 9.66
C PRO A 129 -2.51 27.04 8.34
N GLY A 130 -2.41 26.03 7.48
CA GLY A 130 -3.30 25.86 6.34
C GLY A 130 -4.72 25.43 6.78
N ALA A 131 -5.68 25.57 5.86
CA ALA A 131 -7.09 25.31 6.13
C ALA A 131 -7.71 24.20 5.27
N THR A 132 -6.95 23.65 4.31
CA THR A 132 -7.48 22.75 3.28
C THR A 132 -6.62 21.51 3.12
N ASP A 133 -7.27 20.35 3.01
CA ASP A 133 -6.60 19.08 2.70
C ASP A 133 -5.87 19.14 1.35
N GLY A 134 -4.61 18.72 1.33
CA GLY A 134 -3.80 18.67 0.11
C GLY A 134 -4.17 17.47 -0.75
N ARG A 135 -4.78 17.71 -1.92
CA ARG A 135 -5.20 16.67 -2.88
C ARG A 135 -4.83 17.07 -4.30
N PHE A 136 -4.38 16.11 -5.10
CA PHE A 136 -4.22 16.29 -6.55
C PHE A 136 -4.34 14.96 -7.30
N THR A 137 -4.51 15.03 -8.62
CA THR A 137 -4.52 13.85 -9.48
C THR A 137 -3.42 13.97 -10.53
N LEU A 138 -2.64 12.90 -10.70
CA LEU A 138 -1.60 12.82 -11.72
C LEU A 138 -1.62 11.42 -12.32
N GLY A 139 -1.66 11.32 -13.65
CA GLY A 139 -1.68 10.02 -14.35
C GLY A 139 -2.86 9.11 -13.96
N GLY A 140 -4.03 9.69 -13.63
CA GLY A 140 -5.21 8.94 -13.16
C GLY A 140 -5.07 8.36 -11.74
N ILE A 141 -4.06 8.80 -10.98
CA ILE A 141 -3.83 8.43 -9.57
C ILE A 141 -4.14 9.65 -8.72
N ARG A 142 -4.98 9.49 -7.69
CA ARG A 142 -5.26 10.55 -6.72
C ARG A 142 -4.29 10.45 -5.55
N PHE A 143 -3.67 11.58 -5.21
CA PHE A 143 -2.65 11.70 -4.17
C PHE A 143 -3.14 12.58 -3.02
N ALA A 144 -2.70 12.27 -1.82
CA ALA A 144 -2.81 13.13 -0.65
C ALA A 144 -1.42 13.67 -0.26
N LEU A 145 -1.38 14.93 0.18
CA LEU A 145 -0.20 15.58 0.75
C LEU A 145 -0.41 15.76 2.25
N ALA A 146 0.65 15.54 3.02
CA ALA A 146 0.70 15.87 4.43
C ALA A 146 2.13 16.16 4.87
N THR A 147 2.28 17.13 5.77
CA THR A 147 3.60 17.63 6.18
C THR A 147 3.85 17.30 7.65
N CYS A 148 4.83 16.43 7.88
CA CYS A 148 5.40 16.06 9.18
C CYS A 148 4.39 15.86 10.32
N TYR A 149 4.11 16.92 11.09
CA TYR A 149 3.24 16.87 12.26
C TYR A 149 1.79 16.52 11.91
N ASP A 150 1.33 16.84 10.69
CA ASP A 150 0.03 16.38 10.16
C ASP A 150 -0.13 14.86 10.27
N ASN A 151 0.96 14.10 10.09
CA ASN A 151 0.95 12.64 10.12
C ASN A 151 0.76 12.04 11.53
N SER A 152 0.69 12.88 12.56
CA SER A 152 0.35 12.48 13.93
C SER A 152 -1.16 12.49 14.19
N PHE A 153 -1.95 13.02 13.25
CA PHE A 153 -3.40 13.19 13.37
C PHE A 153 -4.11 12.14 12.51
N PRO A 154 -4.78 11.13 13.11
CA PRO A 154 -5.31 9.97 12.39
C PRO A 154 -6.45 10.31 11.42
N ASP A 155 -7.12 11.44 11.62
CA ASP A 155 -8.16 11.95 10.73
C ASP A 155 -7.60 12.43 9.38
N VAL A 156 -6.34 12.87 9.30
CA VAL A 156 -5.70 13.31 8.06
C VAL A 156 -5.60 12.17 7.02
N PRO A 157 -4.96 11.01 7.32
CA PRO A 157 -4.93 9.88 6.40
C PRO A 157 -6.31 9.23 6.21
N ALA A 158 -7.19 9.26 7.22
CA ALA A 158 -8.55 8.74 7.07
C ALA A 158 -9.36 9.55 6.04
N ARG A 159 -9.29 10.88 6.07
CA ARG A 159 -9.91 11.73 5.03
C ARG A 159 -9.29 11.50 3.66
N ALA A 160 -7.97 11.30 3.58
CA ALA A 160 -7.30 10.97 2.33
C ALA A 160 -7.84 9.68 1.70
N ALA A 161 -8.00 8.62 2.51
CA ALA A 161 -8.61 7.37 2.06
C ALA A 161 -10.07 7.55 1.63
N ALA A 162 -10.87 8.30 2.41
CA ALA A 162 -12.26 8.61 2.09
C ALA A 162 -12.41 9.41 0.78
N ASP A 163 -11.45 10.29 0.47
CA ASP A 163 -11.38 11.04 -0.78
C ASP A 163 -10.98 10.18 -2.00
N GLY A 164 -10.70 8.88 -1.80
CA GLY A 164 -10.25 7.96 -2.84
C GLY A 164 -8.78 8.18 -3.23
N CYS A 165 -7.97 8.78 -2.37
CA CYS A 165 -6.52 8.84 -2.61
C CYS A 165 -5.94 7.43 -2.55
N ARG A 166 -4.97 7.15 -3.43
CA ARG A 166 -4.26 5.87 -3.47
C ARG A 166 -2.90 5.94 -2.81
N VAL A 167 -2.26 7.11 -2.91
CA VAL A 167 -0.91 7.35 -2.40
C VAL A 167 -0.93 8.56 -1.49
N TYR A 168 -0.34 8.39 -0.32
CA TYR A 168 -0.17 9.40 0.70
C TYR A 168 1.29 9.85 0.74
N LEU A 169 1.53 11.11 0.40
CA LEU A 169 2.87 11.69 0.28
C LEU A 169 3.18 12.45 1.57
N ALA A 170 4.07 11.89 2.37
CA ALA A 170 4.53 12.48 3.62
C ALA A 170 5.88 13.19 3.40
N SER A 171 5.88 14.52 3.52
CA SER A 171 7.12 15.31 3.56
C SER A 171 7.44 15.59 5.03
N SER A 172 8.56 15.09 5.56
CA SER A 172 8.83 15.16 7.01
C SER A 172 10.28 15.46 7.37
N PHE A 173 10.49 15.72 8.67
CA PHE A 173 11.79 15.88 9.31
C PHE A 173 11.82 15.09 10.64
N HIS A 174 11.93 13.76 10.56
CA HIS A 174 12.03 12.86 11.72
C HIS A 174 13.47 12.67 12.18
N ASP A 175 13.66 12.61 13.49
CA ASP A 175 14.95 12.44 14.16
C ASP A 175 15.34 10.99 14.44
N SER A 176 14.42 10.03 14.24
CA SER A 176 14.60 8.66 14.71
C SER A 176 13.89 7.62 13.84
N ALA A 177 14.48 6.43 13.78
CA ALA A 177 13.88 5.26 13.12
C ALA A 177 12.50 4.91 13.71
N LYS A 178 12.27 5.17 15.00
CA LYS A 178 10.97 4.99 15.65
C LYS A 178 9.90 5.92 15.06
N GLY A 179 10.25 7.19 14.83
CA GLY A 179 9.37 8.15 14.16
C GLY A 179 9.01 7.70 12.75
N VAL A 180 9.97 7.15 12.01
CA VAL A 180 9.77 6.60 10.67
C VAL A 180 8.93 5.31 10.67
N ALA A 181 9.10 4.43 11.66
CA ALA A 181 8.40 3.14 11.71
C ALA A 181 6.87 3.28 11.79
N ARG A 182 6.34 4.41 12.28
CA ARG A 182 4.89 4.65 12.41
C ARG A 182 4.14 4.65 11.08
N TYR A 183 4.81 4.95 9.97
CA TYR A 183 4.18 4.99 8.65
C TYR A 183 3.68 3.61 8.18
N ALA A 184 4.20 2.52 8.74
CA ALA A 184 3.65 1.18 8.51
C ALA A 184 2.19 1.06 9.00
N GLY A 185 1.89 1.54 10.21
CA GLY A 185 0.54 1.58 10.74
C GLY A 185 -0.36 2.53 9.95
N LEU A 186 0.13 3.74 9.64
CA LEU A 186 -0.61 4.71 8.83
C LEU A 186 -1.04 4.11 7.48
N ALA A 187 -0.13 3.41 6.80
CA ALA A 187 -0.42 2.74 5.53
C ALA A 187 -1.48 1.65 5.69
N ARG A 188 -1.29 0.76 6.68
CA ARG A 188 -2.17 -0.38 6.96
C ARG A 188 -3.58 0.04 7.34
N ASP A 189 -3.72 0.94 8.30
CA ASP A 189 -5.00 1.29 8.91
C ASP A 189 -5.93 2.01 7.91
N ASN A 190 -5.33 2.69 6.93
CA ASN A 190 -6.03 3.49 5.92
C ASN A 190 -6.04 2.85 4.52
N GLY A 191 -5.37 1.72 4.32
CA GLY A 191 -5.25 1.07 3.00
C GLY A 191 -4.55 1.95 1.95
N LEU A 192 -3.61 2.79 2.39
CA LEU A 192 -2.89 3.75 1.54
C LEU A 192 -1.46 3.28 1.29
N GLN A 193 -0.95 3.46 0.08
CA GLN A 193 0.49 3.42 -0.13
C GLN A 193 1.08 4.72 0.43
N VAL A 194 2.14 4.64 1.22
CA VAL A 194 2.77 5.81 1.85
C VAL A 194 4.16 6.00 1.28
N LEU A 195 4.44 7.19 0.77
CA LEU A 195 5.79 7.61 0.37
C LEU A 195 6.27 8.69 1.34
N LEU A 196 7.34 8.40 2.08
CA LEU A 196 8.00 9.35 2.96
C LEU A 196 9.26 9.90 2.31
N ALA A 197 9.30 11.23 2.12
CA ALA A 197 10.54 11.97 1.95
C ALA A 197 10.90 12.61 3.30
N ASN A 198 11.99 12.14 3.90
CA ASN A 198 12.46 12.61 5.19
C ASN A 198 13.77 13.40 5.07
N GLY A 199 13.91 14.45 5.88
CA GLY A 199 15.10 15.29 5.88
C GLY A 199 16.36 14.55 6.35
N THR A 200 17.49 15.20 6.14
CA THR A 200 18.82 14.79 6.64
C THR A 200 19.47 15.96 7.39
N GLU A 201 20.60 15.68 8.05
CA GLU A 201 21.40 16.67 8.76
C GLU A 201 20.67 17.41 9.88
N VAL A 202 21.37 18.39 10.47
CA VAL A 202 20.86 19.22 11.57
C VAL A 202 19.86 20.24 11.02
N GLY A 203 18.68 20.26 11.63
CA GLY A 203 17.67 21.30 11.51
C GLY A 203 17.32 21.89 12.88
N SER A 204 16.07 22.30 13.05
CA SER A 204 15.52 22.80 14.31
C SER A 204 14.56 21.77 14.91
N PRO A 205 14.71 21.31 16.17
CA PRO A 205 15.79 21.63 17.12
C PRO A 205 17.03 20.71 17.01
N GLY A 206 17.01 19.70 16.13
CA GLY A 206 18.01 18.63 16.10
C GLY A 206 18.18 17.99 14.74
N PRO A 207 18.93 16.88 14.66
CA PRO A 207 19.18 16.18 13.40
C PRO A 207 17.98 15.38 12.92
N ALA A 208 17.84 15.24 11.60
CA ALA A 208 16.99 14.24 10.99
C ALA A 208 17.77 12.96 10.67
N CYS A 209 17.06 11.83 10.68
CA CYS A 209 17.65 10.50 10.54
C CYS A 209 17.68 9.97 9.09
N GLY A 210 17.25 10.75 8.08
CA GLY A 210 17.05 10.22 6.74
C GLY A 210 15.98 9.12 6.75
N LEU A 211 16.31 7.91 6.31
CA LEU A 211 15.36 6.78 6.27
C LEU A 211 14.08 7.09 5.48
N SER A 212 14.18 7.88 4.40
CA SER A 212 13.09 7.98 3.42
C SER A 212 12.63 6.59 2.99
N GLY A 213 11.34 6.41 2.66
CA GLY A 213 10.79 5.07 2.54
C GLY A 213 9.46 4.99 1.82
N VAL A 214 9.13 3.78 1.33
CA VAL A 214 7.81 3.48 0.79
C VAL A 214 7.19 2.32 1.59
N TRP A 215 5.93 2.48 1.99
CA TRP A 215 5.11 1.42 2.56
C TRP A 215 3.93 1.11 1.65
N LEU A 216 3.70 -0.17 1.40
CA LEU A 216 2.48 -0.64 0.76
C LEU A 216 1.27 -0.49 1.68
N PRO A 217 0.04 -0.58 1.17
CA PRO A 217 -1.19 -0.63 1.97
C PRO A 217 -1.24 -1.73 3.04
N SER A 218 -0.36 -2.74 3.00
CA SER A 218 -0.16 -3.70 4.11
C SER A 218 0.56 -3.11 5.34
N GLY A 219 1.24 -1.99 5.17
CA GLY A 219 2.29 -1.53 6.07
C GLY A 219 3.66 -2.18 5.80
N GLU A 220 3.82 -2.98 4.74
CA GLU A 220 5.14 -3.50 4.35
C GLU A 220 6.01 -2.37 3.79
N ARG A 221 7.21 -2.18 4.36
CA ARG A 221 8.21 -1.27 3.80
C ARG A 221 8.94 -1.95 2.65
N VAL A 222 8.69 -1.53 1.43
CA VAL A 222 9.24 -2.15 0.20
C VAL A 222 10.49 -1.47 -0.33
N ALA A 223 10.75 -0.23 0.10
CA ALA A 223 11.95 0.50 -0.26
C ALA A 223 12.35 1.48 0.86
N SER A 224 13.66 1.71 0.98
CA SER A 224 14.24 2.60 1.99
C SER A 224 15.57 3.18 1.53
N ALA A 225 15.79 4.47 1.81
CA ALA A 225 17.13 5.06 1.80
C ALA A 225 17.87 4.68 3.08
N ALA A 226 19.19 4.86 3.09
CA ALA A 226 20.00 4.63 4.27
C ALA A 226 19.63 5.58 5.42
N GLU A 227 19.97 5.14 6.63
CA GLU A 227 19.98 6.03 7.80
C GLU A 227 21.07 7.07 7.63
N TRP A 228 20.73 8.33 7.91
CA TRP A 228 21.70 9.41 7.86
C TRP A 228 22.69 9.27 9.01
N THR A 229 23.95 8.98 8.67
CA THR A 229 25.06 8.86 9.62
C THR A 229 26.30 9.54 9.07
N GLU A 230 27.00 10.30 9.91
CA GLU A 230 28.28 10.93 9.54
C GLU A 230 29.45 9.94 9.75
N PRO A 231 30.43 9.87 8.82
CA PRO A 231 30.56 10.64 7.58
C PRO A 231 29.81 10.01 6.41
N VAL A 232 29.25 10.85 5.53
CA VAL A 232 28.49 10.38 4.35
C VAL A 232 29.39 10.20 3.13
N PRO A 233 29.38 9.04 2.45
CA PRO A 233 30.12 8.85 1.20
C PRO A 233 29.49 9.65 0.04
N GLY A 234 30.27 10.46 -0.66
CA GLY A 234 29.80 11.21 -1.84
C GLY A 234 28.95 12.43 -1.45
N ASP A 235 27.85 12.67 -2.18
CA ASP A 235 26.89 13.74 -1.88
C ASP A 235 25.70 13.26 -1.02
N GLY A 236 25.69 11.97 -0.65
CA GLY A 236 24.73 11.39 0.27
C GLY A 236 23.29 11.28 -0.23
N ALA A 237 23.02 11.57 -1.51
CA ALA A 237 21.66 11.55 -2.01
C ALA A 237 21.21 10.16 -2.46
N GLU A 238 19.96 9.83 -2.17
CA GLU A 238 19.34 8.56 -2.53
C GLU A 238 17.91 8.78 -3.05
N LEU A 239 17.55 8.03 -4.08
CA LEU A 239 16.18 7.95 -4.59
C LEU A 239 15.54 6.64 -4.15
N VAL A 240 14.40 6.76 -3.46
CA VAL A 240 13.59 5.61 -3.03
C VAL A 240 12.40 5.48 -3.94
N LEU A 241 12.37 4.46 -4.79
CA LEU A 241 11.34 4.28 -5.82
C LEU A 241 10.34 3.16 -5.47
N SER A 242 9.09 3.33 -5.91
CA SER A 242 8.07 2.26 -5.92
C SER A 242 7.02 2.57 -6.99
N ASP A 243 6.29 1.57 -7.49
CA ASP A 243 5.17 1.83 -8.38
C ASP A 243 3.94 2.27 -7.56
N ALA A 244 3.34 3.39 -7.94
CA ALA A 244 2.06 3.85 -7.40
C ALA A 244 0.85 2.94 -7.75
N ARG A 245 1.12 1.84 -8.46
CA ARG A 245 0.19 0.73 -8.72
C ARG A 245 0.42 -0.47 -7.79
N ASP A 246 1.52 -0.50 -7.04
CA ASP A 246 1.81 -1.55 -6.06
C ASP A 246 0.86 -1.36 -4.87
N ARG A 247 -0.34 -1.92 -4.98
CA ARG A 247 -1.34 -2.00 -3.93
C ARG A 247 -1.69 -3.47 -3.72
N ILE A 248 -1.81 -3.88 -2.46
CA ILE A 248 -2.62 -5.05 -2.13
C ILE A 248 -4.06 -4.70 -2.45
N THR A 249 -4.54 -5.15 -3.60
CA THR A 249 -5.96 -5.04 -3.90
C THR A 249 -6.67 -6.03 -2.98
N LEU A 250 -7.48 -5.50 -2.06
CA LEU A 250 -8.31 -6.32 -1.18
C LEU A 250 -9.42 -6.97 -2.00
N MET A 251 -9.91 -8.11 -1.53
CA MET A 251 -11.03 -8.80 -2.17
C MET A 251 -12.28 -7.91 -2.26
N SER A 252 -12.45 -7.02 -1.28
CA SER A 252 -13.54 -6.06 -1.18
C SER A 252 -13.38 -4.79 -2.00
N ASP A 253 -12.28 -4.67 -2.76
CA ASP A 253 -12.04 -3.46 -3.53
C ASP A 253 -13.10 -3.25 -4.62
N PRO A 254 -13.63 -2.02 -4.82
CA PRO A 254 -14.61 -1.75 -5.86
C PRO A 254 -14.16 -2.15 -7.28
N ALA A 255 -12.85 -2.15 -7.55
CA ALA A 255 -12.32 -2.61 -8.84
C ALA A 255 -12.53 -4.12 -9.05
N VAL A 256 -12.48 -4.93 -7.98
CA VAL A 256 -12.80 -6.37 -8.05
C VAL A 256 -14.29 -6.54 -8.33
N ALA A 257 -15.14 -5.82 -7.60
CA ALA A 257 -16.60 -5.85 -7.78
C ALA A 257 -17.05 -5.47 -9.20
N ALA A 258 -16.34 -4.53 -9.82
CA ALA A 258 -16.61 -4.02 -11.16
C ALA A 258 -16.30 -5.02 -12.29
N ILE A 259 -15.54 -6.09 -12.02
CA ILE A 259 -15.22 -7.11 -13.03
C ILE A 259 -16.50 -7.84 -13.47
N PRO A 260 -16.83 -7.85 -14.78
CA PRO A 260 -17.94 -8.63 -15.31
C PRO A 260 -17.74 -10.12 -15.06
N VAL A 261 -18.81 -10.85 -14.77
CA VAL A 261 -18.78 -12.32 -14.65
C VAL A 261 -19.49 -12.93 -15.87
N LYS A 262 -18.82 -13.86 -16.55
CA LYS A 262 -19.41 -14.70 -17.60
C LYS A 262 -19.25 -16.15 -17.19
N GLU A 263 -20.24 -16.66 -16.45
CA GLU A 263 -20.28 -18.05 -15.99
C GLU A 263 -20.08 -19.04 -17.15
N CYS A 264 -19.06 -19.88 -17.06
CA CYS A 264 -18.68 -20.82 -18.11
C CYS A 264 -19.34 -22.19 -18.01
N GLY A 265 -20.05 -22.48 -16.92
CA GLY A 265 -20.84 -23.69 -16.71
C GLY A 265 -20.07 -24.89 -16.14
N GLU A 266 -18.80 -24.72 -15.74
CA GLU A 266 -18.01 -25.81 -15.17
C GLU A 266 -18.64 -26.34 -13.87
N PRO A 267 -18.68 -27.68 -13.66
CA PRO A 267 -19.29 -28.25 -12.47
C PRO A 267 -18.44 -27.98 -11.21
N LEU A 268 -19.10 -27.98 -10.05
CA LEU A 268 -18.43 -28.19 -8.78
C LEU A 268 -18.24 -29.70 -8.61
N VAL A 269 -17.03 -30.13 -8.28
CA VAL A 269 -16.67 -31.54 -8.07
C VAL A 269 -16.12 -31.73 -6.67
N ASP A 270 -16.46 -32.85 -6.04
CA ASP A 270 -15.92 -33.23 -4.73
C ASP A 270 -14.49 -33.74 -4.88
N VAL A 271 -13.52 -32.98 -4.38
CA VAL A 271 -12.08 -33.26 -4.48
C VAL A 271 -11.73 -34.64 -3.92
N ARG A 272 -12.42 -35.10 -2.87
CA ARG A 272 -12.16 -36.40 -2.23
C ARG A 272 -12.40 -37.57 -3.18
N THR A 273 -13.35 -37.41 -4.10
CA THR A 273 -13.73 -38.44 -5.07
C THR A 273 -13.06 -38.24 -6.43
N ALA A 274 -12.97 -36.98 -6.88
CA ALA A 274 -12.43 -36.63 -8.19
C ALA A 274 -10.88 -36.65 -8.23
N ALA A 275 -10.22 -36.46 -7.09
CA ALA A 275 -8.77 -36.39 -6.98
C ALA A 275 -8.25 -37.02 -5.68
N PRO A 276 -8.38 -38.35 -5.49
CA PRO A 276 -7.98 -39.04 -4.26
C PRO A 276 -6.48 -38.96 -3.95
N ALA A 277 -5.66 -38.49 -4.89
CA ALA A 277 -4.23 -38.24 -4.69
C ALA A 277 -3.94 -36.95 -3.90
N LEU A 278 -4.86 -35.98 -3.91
CA LEU A 278 -4.74 -34.75 -3.11
C LEU A 278 -5.12 -35.06 -1.66
N LEU A 279 -4.29 -34.59 -0.72
CA LEU A 279 -4.61 -34.73 0.69
C LEU A 279 -5.66 -33.68 1.06
N VAL A 280 -6.80 -34.12 1.61
CA VAL A 280 -7.84 -33.22 2.14
C VAL A 280 -7.69 -33.15 3.65
N ALA A 281 -7.72 -31.95 4.22
CA ALA A 281 -7.61 -31.72 5.65
C ALA A 281 -8.70 -32.50 6.41
N ALA A 282 -8.30 -33.31 7.38
CA ALA A 282 -9.19 -34.26 8.07
C ALA A 282 -10.05 -33.60 9.16
N ASP A 283 -9.64 -32.44 9.65
CA ASP A 283 -10.29 -31.65 10.70
C ASP A 283 -11.39 -30.73 10.16
N ARG A 284 -11.38 -30.44 8.85
CA ARG A 284 -12.41 -29.63 8.19
C ARG A 284 -13.68 -30.46 7.98
N HIS A 285 -14.80 -29.94 8.47
CA HIS A 285 -16.11 -30.53 8.33
C HIS A 285 -17.18 -29.44 8.30
N ASP A 286 -18.20 -29.65 7.48
CA ASP A 286 -19.47 -28.91 7.51
C ASP A 286 -20.61 -29.91 7.25
N GLU A 287 -21.85 -29.52 7.55
CA GLU A 287 -23.03 -30.41 7.46
C GLU A 287 -23.22 -31.06 6.08
N GLN A 288 -22.79 -30.39 5.01
CA GLN A 288 -22.96 -30.84 3.63
C GLN A 288 -21.66 -31.36 3.00
N GLY A 289 -20.53 -31.27 3.73
CA GLY A 289 -19.20 -31.48 3.17
C GLY A 289 -18.87 -30.53 2.02
N ALA A 290 -19.47 -29.33 2.02
CA ALA A 290 -19.36 -28.34 0.96
C ALA A 290 -17.93 -27.84 0.78
N PHE A 291 -17.14 -27.73 1.86
CA PHE A 291 -15.75 -27.27 1.83
C PHE A 291 -14.88 -28.05 0.83
N ALA A 292 -15.20 -29.33 0.59
CA ALA A 292 -14.45 -30.23 -0.27
C ALA A 292 -14.79 -30.10 -1.77
N TYR A 293 -15.72 -29.21 -2.13
CA TYR A 293 -16.07 -28.95 -3.52
C TYR A 293 -15.21 -27.87 -4.13
N LEU A 294 -14.95 -27.96 -5.43
CA LEU A 294 -14.18 -26.98 -6.19
C LEU A 294 -14.60 -27.04 -7.67
N ARG A 295 -14.41 -25.96 -8.44
CA ARG A 295 -14.57 -26.02 -9.91
C ARG A 295 -13.59 -27.02 -10.50
N GLU A 296 -14.06 -27.83 -11.45
CA GLU A 296 -13.24 -28.84 -12.14
C GLU A 296 -11.99 -28.23 -12.80
N GLY A 297 -12.10 -27.03 -13.38
CA GLY A 297 -10.96 -26.31 -13.95
C GLY A 297 -9.90 -25.91 -12.92
N VAL A 298 -10.30 -25.59 -11.69
CA VAL A 298 -9.37 -25.27 -10.60
C VAL A 298 -8.75 -26.56 -10.07
N LEU A 299 -9.52 -27.65 -9.92
CA LEU A 299 -9.00 -28.94 -9.49
C LEU A 299 -7.88 -29.47 -10.42
N ARG A 300 -8.07 -29.36 -11.74
CA ARG A 300 -7.03 -29.74 -12.72
C ARG A 300 -5.74 -28.95 -12.53
N ARG A 301 -5.83 -27.67 -12.14
CA ARG A 301 -4.66 -26.83 -11.85
C ARG A 301 -3.97 -27.23 -10.57
N LEU A 302 -4.72 -27.64 -9.54
CA LEU A 302 -4.14 -28.16 -8.30
C LEU A 302 -3.39 -29.47 -8.53
N LEU A 303 -3.90 -30.35 -9.38
CA LEU A 303 -3.18 -31.56 -9.78
C LEU A 303 -1.87 -31.22 -10.50
N ALA A 304 -1.90 -30.27 -11.45
CA ALA A 304 -0.68 -29.80 -12.13
C ALA A 304 0.32 -29.14 -11.16
N ALA A 305 -0.16 -28.35 -10.19
CA ALA A 305 0.67 -27.74 -9.17
C ALA A 305 1.29 -28.79 -8.24
N GLN A 306 0.54 -29.82 -7.85
CA GLN A 306 1.03 -30.95 -7.05
C GLN A 306 2.13 -31.73 -7.81
N GLU A 307 1.98 -31.95 -9.11
CA GLU A 307 3.01 -32.61 -9.94
C GLU A 307 4.28 -31.76 -10.07
N ALA A 308 4.17 -30.43 -9.98
CA ALA A 308 5.30 -29.51 -10.06
C ALA A 308 6.03 -29.28 -8.72
N LEU A 309 5.50 -29.80 -7.60
CA LEU A 309 6.15 -29.65 -6.30
C LEU A 309 7.45 -30.46 -6.23
N PRO A 310 8.47 -29.98 -5.48
CA PRO A 310 9.66 -30.76 -5.19
C PRO A 310 9.34 -32.09 -4.49
N ASP A 311 10.17 -33.11 -4.74
CA ASP A 311 10.09 -34.39 -4.04
C ASP A 311 10.04 -34.18 -2.52
N GLY A 312 9.13 -34.89 -1.85
CA GLY A 312 8.96 -34.82 -0.40
C GLY A 312 7.92 -33.81 0.08
N LEU A 313 7.30 -33.02 -0.81
CA LEU A 313 6.23 -32.08 -0.49
C LEU A 313 4.91 -32.43 -1.18
N ARG A 314 3.79 -32.14 -0.51
CA ARG A 314 2.43 -32.33 -1.04
C ARG A 314 1.56 -31.13 -0.71
N LEU A 315 0.57 -30.88 -1.57
CA LEU A 315 -0.52 -29.96 -1.28
C LEU A 315 -1.49 -30.64 -0.32
N GLN A 316 -1.92 -29.91 0.70
CA GLN A 316 -3.08 -30.24 1.52
C GLN A 316 -4.19 -29.23 1.26
N PHE A 317 -5.31 -29.74 0.74
CA PHE A 317 -6.55 -29.02 0.47
C PHE A 317 -7.32 -28.77 1.76
N VAL A 318 -7.64 -27.51 2.05
CA VAL A 318 -8.34 -27.11 3.28
C VAL A 318 -9.78 -26.70 3.01
N GLU A 319 -10.03 -25.84 2.03
CA GLU A 319 -11.37 -25.38 1.67
C GLU A 319 -11.37 -24.88 0.23
N GLY A 320 -12.37 -25.25 -0.58
CA GLY A 320 -12.51 -24.75 -1.96
C GLY A 320 -13.88 -24.20 -2.30
N TYR A 321 -14.89 -24.48 -1.48
CA TYR A 321 -16.23 -23.98 -1.72
C TYR A 321 -16.99 -23.69 -0.44
N ARG A 322 -17.69 -22.56 -0.45
CA ARG A 322 -18.56 -22.13 0.65
C ARG A 322 -19.94 -21.75 0.10
N PRO A 323 -21.03 -22.39 0.56
CA PRO A 323 -22.37 -22.07 0.10
C PRO A 323 -22.68 -20.56 0.21
N PRO A 324 -23.29 -19.93 -0.81
CA PRO A 324 -23.63 -18.51 -0.77
C PRO A 324 -24.43 -18.09 0.49
N GLY A 325 -25.36 -18.94 0.94
CA GLY A 325 -26.09 -18.73 2.19
C GLY A 325 -25.19 -18.72 3.44
N LEU A 326 -24.18 -19.60 3.48
CA LEU A 326 -23.21 -19.65 4.59
C LEU A 326 -22.29 -18.43 4.58
N GLN A 327 -21.78 -18.03 3.40
CA GLN A 327 -20.97 -16.83 3.24
C GLN A 327 -21.72 -15.57 3.69
N ARG A 328 -23.01 -15.46 3.34
CA ARG A 328 -23.84 -14.33 3.77
C ARG A 328 -23.97 -14.26 5.28
N ARG A 329 -24.25 -15.40 5.94
CA ARG A 329 -24.32 -15.47 7.40
C ARG A 329 -23.02 -15.01 8.07
N TYR A 330 -21.86 -15.51 7.62
CA TYR A 330 -20.56 -15.08 8.16
C TYR A 330 -20.34 -13.57 8.05
N PHE A 331 -20.72 -12.98 6.91
CA PHE A 331 -20.58 -11.54 6.71
C PHE A 331 -21.56 -10.74 7.58
N GLU A 332 -22.82 -11.18 7.67
CA GLU A 332 -23.85 -10.51 8.46
C GLU A 332 -23.57 -10.58 9.96
N GLU A 333 -23.18 -11.75 10.47
CA GLU A 333 -22.80 -11.95 11.88
C GLU A 333 -21.64 -11.05 12.28
N TYR A 334 -20.57 -11.00 11.49
CA TYR A 334 -19.44 -10.12 11.77
C TYR A 334 -19.78 -8.63 11.63
N ALA A 335 -20.62 -8.28 10.65
CA ALA A 335 -21.12 -6.91 10.54
C ALA A 335 -21.97 -6.51 11.75
N ASP A 336 -22.76 -7.41 12.32
CA ASP A 336 -23.55 -7.17 13.54
C ASP A 336 -22.65 -7.00 14.77
N GLU A 337 -21.56 -7.76 14.89
CA GLU A 337 -20.55 -7.56 15.94
C GLU A 337 -19.91 -6.17 15.84
N LEU A 338 -19.53 -5.73 14.64
CA LEU A 338 -18.98 -4.40 14.41
C LEU A 338 -20.00 -3.29 14.74
N ARG A 339 -21.29 -3.48 14.41
CA ARG A 339 -22.35 -2.52 14.76
C ARG A 339 -22.53 -2.41 16.27
N ALA A 340 -22.42 -3.53 16.98
CA ALA A 340 -22.51 -3.56 18.43
C ALA A 340 -21.28 -2.90 19.09
N GLY A 341 -20.08 -3.11 18.53
CA GLY A 341 -18.83 -2.54 19.03
C GLY A 341 -18.64 -1.06 18.71
N PHE A 342 -19.20 -0.58 17.60
CA PHE A 342 -19.05 0.79 17.10
C PHE A 342 -20.40 1.42 16.68
N PRO A 343 -21.27 1.78 17.65
CA PRO A 343 -22.62 2.27 17.38
C PRO A 343 -22.69 3.57 16.57
N GLU A 344 -21.59 4.32 16.49
CA GLU A 344 -21.46 5.56 15.75
C GLU A 344 -21.10 5.37 14.27
N TRP A 345 -20.72 4.15 13.85
CA TRP A 345 -20.37 3.88 12.46
C TRP A 345 -21.63 3.75 11.60
N ASP A 346 -21.60 4.37 10.43
CA ASP A 346 -22.65 4.17 9.43
C ASP A 346 -22.50 2.80 8.73
N GLY A 347 -23.53 2.41 7.98
CA GLY A 347 -23.56 1.11 7.30
C GLY A 347 -22.46 0.94 6.26
N ALA A 348 -22.01 2.02 5.61
CA ALA A 348 -20.94 1.95 4.61
C ALA A 348 -19.58 1.67 5.27
N ARG A 349 -19.31 2.34 6.41
CA ARG A 349 -18.12 2.09 7.21
C ARG A 349 -18.12 0.70 7.83
N ILE A 350 -19.26 0.24 8.35
CA ILE A 350 -19.40 -1.14 8.84
C ILE A 350 -19.12 -2.15 7.73
N HIS A 351 -19.73 -1.96 6.55
CA HIS A 351 -19.50 -2.85 5.41
C HIS A 351 -18.02 -2.86 5.00
N GLN A 352 -17.40 -1.69 4.89
CA GLN A 352 -15.97 -1.58 4.56
C GLN A 352 -15.10 -2.28 5.61
N ALA A 353 -15.38 -2.10 6.91
CA ALA A 353 -14.65 -2.75 7.98
C ALA A 353 -14.85 -4.27 8.01
N ALA A 354 -16.10 -4.74 7.85
CA ALA A 354 -16.42 -6.17 7.77
C ALA A 354 -15.69 -6.83 6.60
N SER A 355 -15.65 -6.13 5.45
CA SER A 355 -15.01 -6.59 4.22
C SER A 355 -13.48 -6.76 4.31
N ARG A 356 -12.85 -6.26 5.39
CA ARG A 356 -11.42 -6.46 5.65
C ARG A 356 -11.11 -7.89 6.11
N TYR A 357 -12.09 -8.55 6.74
CA TYR A 357 -11.92 -9.87 7.36
C TYR A 357 -12.79 -10.95 6.71
N VAL A 358 -14.00 -10.59 6.27
CA VAL A 358 -14.92 -11.51 5.60
C VAL A 358 -15.24 -10.98 4.23
N SER A 359 -14.96 -11.77 3.18
CA SER A 359 -15.28 -11.38 1.81
C SER A 359 -16.77 -11.02 1.67
N PRO A 360 -17.12 -9.88 1.03
CA PRO A 360 -18.51 -9.53 0.79
C PRO A 360 -19.24 -10.62 -0.02
N PRO A 361 -20.51 -10.98 0.32
CA PRO A 361 -21.24 -12.06 -0.36
C PRO A 361 -21.36 -11.89 -1.87
N GLU A 362 -21.37 -10.64 -2.36
CA GLU A 362 -21.43 -10.29 -3.77
C GLU A 362 -20.15 -10.57 -4.56
N ILE A 363 -19.01 -10.75 -3.89
CA ILE A 363 -17.68 -10.94 -4.50
C ILE A 363 -17.02 -12.26 -4.04
N ALA A 364 -17.55 -12.90 -2.99
CA ALA A 364 -16.98 -14.06 -2.32
C ALA A 364 -16.50 -15.18 -3.29
N PRO A 365 -15.17 -15.35 -3.44
CA PRO A 365 -14.58 -16.30 -4.40
C PRO A 365 -14.90 -17.77 -4.12
N HIS A 366 -14.88 -18.15 -2.84
CA HIS A 366 -15.20 -19.51 -2.39
C HIS A 366 -16.63 -19.91 -2.78
N SER A 367 -17.58 -18.97 -2.82
CA SER A 367 -18.96 -19.26 -3.27
C SER A 367 -19.08 -19.51 -4.78
N ALA A 368 -18.09 -19.14 -5.57
CA ALA A 368 -18.01 -19.49 -6.99
C ALA A 368 -17.28 -20.82 -7.24
N GLY A 369 -16.65 -21.41 -6.21
CA GLY A 369 -15.72 -22.55 -6.33
C GLY A 369 -14.45 -22.21 -7.12
N GLY A 370 -14.17 -20.91 -7.29
CA GLY A 370 -13.01 -20.37 -8.01
C GLY A 370 -11.81 -20.10 -7.11
N ALA A 371 -11.96 -20.26 -5.80
CA ALA A 371 -10.87 -20.08 -4.85
C ALA A 371 -10.58 -21.36 -4.07
N VAL A 372 -9.41 -21.42 -3.47
CA VAL A 372 -8.97 -22.55 -2.66
C VAL A 372 -7.99 -22.09 -1.57
N ASP A 373 -8.17 -22.62 -0.38
CA ASP A 373 -7.25 -22.49 0.75
C ASP A 373 -6.40 -23.77 0.84
N LEU A 374 -5.08 -23.61 0.83
CA LEU A 374 -4.09 -24.68 0.75
C LEU A 374 -2.94 -24.48 1.73
N THR A 375 -2.36 -25.59 2.19
CA THR A 375 -1.02 -25.61 2.81
C THR A 375 -0.09 -26.60 2.13
N LEU A 376 1.19 -26.52 2.44
CA LEU A 376 2.16 -27.57 2.17
C LEU A 376 2.28 -28.49 3.37
N VAL A 377 2.47 -29.77 3.09
CA VAL A 377 2.85 -30.80 4.05
C VAL A 377 3.98 -31.63 3.48
N THR A 378 4.67 -32.38 4.33
CA THR A 378 5.62 -33.40 3.89
C THR A 378 4.91 -34.57 3.18
N ALA A 379 5.68 -35.44 2.53
CA ALA A 379 5.14 -36.60 1.82
C ALA A 379 4.28 -37.54 2.70
N ASP A 380 4.65 -37.66 3.98
CA ASP A 380 3.92 -38.40 5.02
C ASP A 380 2.78 -37.60 5.68
N GLY A 381 2.58 -36.34 5.28
CA GLY A 381 1.45 -35.51 5.71
C GLY A 381 1.69 -34.69 6.98
N ALA A 382 2.94 -34.53 7.41
CA ALA A 382 3.29 -33.66 8.54
C ALA A 382 3.35 -32.19 8.10
N ASP A 383 2.95 -31.29 9.00
CA ASP A 383 2.97 -29.86 8.75
C ASP A 383 4.40 -29.35 8.50
N VAL A 384 4.55 -28.45 7.53
CA VAL A 384 5.79 -27.68 7.36
C VAL A 384 5.59 -26.27 7.90
N ASP A 385 6.69 -25.62 8.31
CA ASP A 385 6.64 -24.23 8.77
C ASP A 385 6.16 -23.33 7.63
N MET A 386 4.95 -22.78 7.75
CA MET A 386 4.39 -21.78 6.85
C MET A 386 4.36 -20.38 7.50
N GLY A 387 4.96 -20.21 8.68
CA GLY A 387 5.05 -18.95 9.42
C GLY A 387 3.85 -18.64 10.30
N THR A 388 2.64 -19.09 9.92
CA THR A 388 1.42 -19.03 10.74
C THR A 388 0.54 -20.24 10.44
N PRO A 389 -0.40 -20.60 11.33
CA PRO A 389 -1.52 -21.46 10.98
C PRO A 389 -2.37 -20.83 9.85
N ILE A 390 -3.15 -21.67 9.15
CA ILE A 390 -4.20 -21.21 8.23
C ILE A 390 -5.28 -20.47 9.05
N ASN A 391 -5.87 -19.42 8.46
CA ASN A 391 -6.87 -18.53 9.07
C ASN A 391 -6.35 -17.64 10.21
N ALA A 392 -5.04 -17.60 10.48
CA ALA A 392 -4.49 -16.65 11.44
C ALA A 392 -4.76 -15.22 10.98
N SER A 393 -5.40 -14.41 11.82
CA SER A 393 -5.69 -13.02 11.45
C SER A 393 -4.42 -12.17 11.42
N PRO A 394 -4.45 -10.99 10.76
CA PRO A 394 -3.33 -10.04 10.83
C PRO A 394 -3.00 -9.61 12.26
N GLU A 395 -3.98 -9.53 13.15
CA GLU A 395 -3.81 -9.13 14.55
C GLU A 395 -3.19 -10.27 15.37
N GLU A 396 -3.63 -11.51 15.16
CA GLU A 396 -3.09 -12.68 15.85
C GLU A 396 -1.64 -12.97 15.44
N SER A 397 -1.30 -12.66 14.18
CA SER A 397 -0.01 -12.99 13.58
C SER A 397 0.96 -11.82 13.46
N ASP A 398 0.59 -10.62 13.91
CA ASP A 398 1.34 -9.37 13.65
C ASP A 398 1.67 -9.20 12.15
N GLY A 399 0.69 -9.51 11.30
CA GLY A 399 0.80 -9.47 9.84
C GLY A 399 1.59 -10.61 9.21
N ALA A 400 2.07 -11.61 9.96
CA ALA A 400 2.79 -12.75 9.41
C ALA A 400 1.92 -13.63 8.48
N CYS A 401 0.59 -13.52 8.53
CA CYS A 401 -0.32 -14.19 7.59
C CYS A 401 -0.21 -13.66 6.14
N TYR A 402 0.35 -12.46 5.94
CA TYR A 402 0.52 -11.90 4.59
C TYR A 402 1.58 -12.69 3.83
N THR A 403 1.33 -13.00 2.56
CA THR A 403 2.16 -13.91 1.75
C THR A 403 3.63 -13.54 1.78
N SER A 404 3.94 -12.25 1.63
CA SER A 404 5.31 -11.71 1.58
C SER A 404 5.80 -11.13 2.92
N ALA A 405 5.18 -11.48 4.06
CA ALA A 405 5.50 -10.88 5.36
C ALA A 405 7.04 -10.76 5.64
N PRO A 406 7.53 -9.61 6.13
CA PRO A 406 8.95 -9.38 6.32
C PRO A 406 9.53 -10.20 7.49
N GLY A 407 8.73 -10.49 8.53
CA GLY A 407 9.16 -11.20 9.74
C GLY A 407 9.24 -12.73 9.65
N LEU A 408 9.05 -13.34 8.46
CA LEU A 408 9.03 -14.79 8.30
C LEU A 408 10.41 -15.43 8.57
N THR A 409 10.39 -16.61 9.18
CA THR A 409 11.58 -17.48 9.26
C THR A 409 12.08 -17.79 7.84
N PRO A 410 13.38 -18.08 7.66
CA PRO A 410 13.91 -18.52 6.37
C PRO A 410 13.18 -19.75 5.80
N ALA A 411 12.77 -20.69 6.67
CA ALA A 411 12.03 -21.89 6.29
C ALA A 411 10.62 -21.56 5.78
N ALA A 412 9.83 -20.78 6.54
CA ALA A 412 8.51 -20.31 6.12
C ALA A 412 8.55 -19.56 4.79
N ARG A 413 9.53 -18.68 4.62
CA ARG A 413 9.73 -17.94 3.37
C ARG A 413 10.06 -18.87 2.20
N ALA A 414 10.88 -19.89 2.41
CA ALA A 414 11.20 -20.87 1.39
C ALA A 414 9.98 -21.72 1.00
N ASN A 415 9.22 -22.21 1.98
CA ASN A 415 8.02 -23.02 1.74
C ASN A 415 6.94 -22.22 1.00
N ARG A 416 6.67 -20.97 1.41
CA ARG A 416 5.74 -20.09 0.70
C ARG A 416 6.17 -19.80 -0.74
N ARG A 417 7.48 -19.66 -1.00
CA ARG A 417 8.00 -19.51 -2.38
C ARG A 417 7.78 -20.77 -3.22
N VAL A 418 7.95 -21.95 -2.65
CA VAL A 418 7.67 -23.23 -3.34
C VAL A 418 6.18 -23.33 -3.69
N LEU A 419 5.30 -23.10 -2.71
CA LEU A 419 3.86 -23.09 -2.92
C LEU A 419 3.47 -22.08 -4.00
N ALA A 420 3.99 -20.85 -3.89
CA ALA A 420 3.66 -19.79 -4.80
C ALA A 420 4.14 -20.05 -6.23
N ALA A 421 5.34 -20.59 -6.40
CA ALA A 421 5.86 -20.95 -7.71
C ALA A 421 4.98 -22.02 -8.39
N ALA A 422 4.61 -23.08 -7.66
CA ALA A 422 3.79 -24.17 -8.21
C ALA A 422 2.38 -23.70 -8.62
N LEU A 423 1.70 -22.94 -7.75
CA LEU A 423 0.32 -22.48 -8.02
C LEU A 423 0.26 -21.38 -9.07
N THR A 424 1.24 -20.46 -9.08
CA THR A 424 1.35 -19.43 -10.13
C THR A 424 1.62 -20.06 -11.50
N ALA A 425 2.49 -21.07 -11.56
CA ALA A 425 2.76 -21.80 -12.81
C ALA A 425 1.51 -22.53 -13.33
N ALA A 426 0.63 -22.98 -12.43
CA ALA A 426 -0.67 -23.55 -12.77
C ALA A 426 -1.75 -22.50 -13.09
N GLY A 427 -1.41 -21.21 -13.02
CA GLY A 427 -2.27 -20.09 -13.41
C GLY A 427 -3.17 -19.53 -12.31
N LEU A 428 -3.01 -19.98 -11.06
CA LEU A 428 -3.68 -19.36 -9.91
C LEU A 428 -2.96 -18.08 -9.49
N VAL A 429 -3.70 -17.14 -8.89
CA VAL A 429 -3.13 -15.95 -8.25
C VAL A 429 -3.32 -16.03 -6.75
N ASN A 430 -2.33 -15.60 -5.98
CA ASN A 430 -2.45 -15.52 -4.52
C ASN A 430 -3.19 -14.25 -4.11
N TYR A 431 -3.99 -14.36 -3.05
CA TYR A 431 -4.49 -13.19 -2.32
C TYR A 431 -3.43 -12.72 -1.29
N PRO A 432 -2.85 -11.51 -1.41
CA PRO A 432 -1.62 -11.17 -0.68
C PRO A 432 -1.74 -11.11 0.85
N THR A 433 -2.95 -10.95 1.39
CA THR A 433 -3.17 -10.90 2.85
C THR A 433 -3.29 -12.28 3.48
N GLU A 434 -3.41 -13.33 2.67
CA GLU A 434 -3.63 -14.70 3.12
C GLU A 434 -2.72 -15.64 2.31
N TRP A 435 -1.60 -16.08 2.91
CA TRP A 435 -0.62 -16.92 2.21
C TRP A 435 -1.20 -18.25 1.68
N TRP A 436 -2.28 -18.73 2.29
CA TRP A 436 -2.97 -19.96 1.94
C TRP A 436 -4.04 -19.79 0.84
N HIS A 437 -4.48 -18.57 0.55
CA HIS A 437 -5.64 -18.32 -0.32
C HIS A 437 -5.22 -18.08 -1.77
N TRP A 438 -5.84 -18.82 -2.68
CA TRP A 438 -5.53 -18.79 -4.12
C TRP A 438 -6.79 -18.77 -4.97
N SER A 439 -6.75 -17.96 -6.01
CA SER A 439 -7.89 -17.66 -6.89
C SER A 439 -7.61 -18.08 -8.34
N TYR A 440 -8.63 -18.63 -9.00
CA TYR A 440 -8.66 -18.86 -10.44
C TYR A 440 -10.08 -18.72 -10.98
N GLY A 441 -10.24 -17.94 -12.05
CA GLY A 441 -11.51 -17.77 -12.73
C GLY A 441 -12.57 -16.95 -11.98
N ASP A 442 -12.31 -16.54 -10.74
CA ASP A 442 -13.12 -15.54 -10.03
C ASP A 442 -12.76 -14.09 -10.46
N ARG A 443 -13.43 -13.11 -9.85
CA ARG A 443 -13.20 -11.68 -10.11
C ARG A 443 -11.83 -11.20 -9.68
N TYR A 444 -11.29 -11.75 -8.60
CA TYR A 444 -9.96 -11.37 -8.11
C TYR A 444 -8.89 -11.81 -9.08
N TRP A 445 -8.97 -13.06 -9.54
CA TRP A 445 -8.12 -13.60 -10.58
C TRP A 445 -8.18 -12.78 -11.86
N ALA A 446 -9.38 -12.42 -12.32
CA ALA A 446 -9.55 -11.63 -13.53
C ALA A 446 -8.92 -10.24 -13.40
N LEU A 447 -9.11 -9.57 -12.26
CA LEU A 447 -8.46 -8.27 -12.01
C LEU A 447 -6.93 -8.40 -11.94
N ALA A 448 -6.42 -9.38 -11.19
CA ALA A 448 -4.98 -9.58 -10.98
C ALA A 448 -4.23 -9.97 -12.26
N THR A 449 -4.88 -10.70 -13.17
CA THR A 449 -4.31 -11.13 -14.45
C THR A 449 -4.61 -10.19 -15.61
N GLY A 450 -5.50 -9.22 -15.42
CA GLY A 450 -5.97 -8.33 -16.49
C GLY A 450 -6.93 -8.99 -17.47
N ALA A 451 -7.61 -10.09 -17.08
CA ALA A 451 -8.63 -10.71 -17.91
C ALA A 451 -9.89 -9.84 -18.00
N ASP A 452 -10.54 -9.83 -19.17
CA ASP A 452 -11.71 -9.00 -19.43
C ASP A 452 -12.93 -9.32 -18.55
N HIS A 453 -13.00 -10.54 -18.00
CA HIS A 453 -14.11 -11.01 -17.17
C HIS A 453 -13.71 -12.22 -16.30
N ALA A 454 -14.42 -12.42 -15.20
CA ALA A 454 -14.40 -13.64 -14.41
C ALA A 454 -15.17 -14.77 -15.12
N LEU A 455 -14.72 -16.00 -14.94
CA LEU A 455 -15.27 -17.23 -15.51
C LEU A 455 -16.35 -17.87 -14.62
N TYR A 456 -16.29 -17.65 -13.31
CA TYR A 456 -17.15 -18.33 -12.33
C TYR A 456 -18.02 -17.35 -11.56
N ALA A 457 -19.32 -17.61 -11.55
CA ALA A 457 -20.30 -16.96 -10.69
C ALA A 457 -20.56 -17.80 -9.42
N PRO A 458 -21.08 -17.18 -8.35
CA PRO A 458 -21.60 -17.92 -7.20
C PRO A 458 -22.61 -18.98 -7.63
N LYS A 459 -22.51 -20.18 -7.05
CA LYS A 459 -23.37 -21.32 -7.40
C LYS A 459 -23.80 -22.02 -6.12
N GLU A 460 -25.07 -22.44 -6.03
CA GLU A 460 -25.53 -23.33 -4.96
C GLU A 460 -25.15 -24.79 -5.28
N LEU A 461 -24.92 -25.61 -4.26
CA LEU A 461 -24.81 -27.05 -4.46
C LEU A 461 -26.18 -27.57 -4.90
N ALA A 462 -26.21 -28.45 -5.90
CA ALA A 462 -27.45 -29.13 -6.26
C ALA A 462 -27.87 -30.00 -5.05
N GLU A 463 -29.15 -29.94 -4.68
CA GLU A 463 -29.72 -30.89 -3.72
C GLU A 463 -29.50 -32.31 -4.27
N GLN A 464 -28.84 -33.16 -3.47
CA GLN A 464 -28.54 -34.55 -3.85
C GLN A 464 -29.75 -35.46 -3.72
#